data_AF-A0A7Y6WU78-F1
#
_entry.id   AF-A0A7Y6WU78-F1
#
_cell.length_a   1.000
_cell.length_b   1.000
_cell.length_c   1.000
_cell.angle_alpha   90.00
_cell.angle_beta   90.00
_cell.angle_gamma   90.00
#
_symmetry.space_group_name_H-M   'P 1'
#
loop_
_entity.id
_entity.type
_entity.pdbx_description
1 polymer ?
#
loop_
_entity_poly.entity_id
_entity_poly.type
_entity_poly.pdbx_seq_one_letter_code
_entity_poly.pdbx_strand_id
1 'polypeptide(L)'
;MRRRILEGLLALALLTGCNEVRQVRLTFGAEGEGLDGFLCREDDGAYVLSRAVPAGGGAVPASLVIDFVRLGGLPGCRSGQLVSWCADHDCAVMPEHRVCIPTPLPDITDLPRAEAREAVREALRSLSGAAISSEAPDEFIIVRTTATLQSCDELEAGGVTALREEALVGCAYSCPVSLNAIEGDVYLGFDTLTEQCAQGVRVCASGDLHWRP
;
A
#
# COMPACT_ATOMS: atom_id res chain seq x y z
N MET A 1 -6.23 -48.92 33.31
CA MET A 1 -5.16 -48.35 32.45
C MET A 1 -5.66 -47.66 31.19
N ARG A 2 -6.63 -48.20 30.43
CA ARG A 2 -7.15 -47.58 29.19
C ARG A 2 -7.74 -46.17 29.32
N ARG A 3 -8.32 -45.80 30.47
CA ARG A 3 -9.02 -44.51 30.66
C ARG A 3 -8.05 -43.32 30.84
N ARG A 4 -6.87 -43.54 31.43
CA ARG A 4 -5.86 -42.48 31.64
C ARG A 4 -5.05 -42.13 30.38
N ILE A 5 -5.03 -43.02 29.38
CA ILE A 5 -4.34 -42.78 28.10
C ILE A 5 -5.18 -41.85 27.20
N LEU A 6 -6.52 -41.96 27.28
CA LEU A 6 -7.43 -41.11 26.50
C LEU A 6 -7.42 -39.64 26.96
N GLU A 7 -7.31 -39.40 28.27
CA GLU A 7 -7.27 -38.06 28.85
C GLU A 7 -5.96 -37.32 28.54
N GLY A 8 -4.84 -38.04 28.42
CA GLY A 8 -3.55 -37.45 28.03
C GLY A 8 -3.49 -37.03 26.56
N LEU A 9 -4.21 -37.70 25.66
CA LEU A 9 -4.25 -37.37 24.23
C LEU A 9 -5.16 -36.16 23.94
N LEU A 10 -6.23 -35.96 24.71
CA LEU A 10 -7.09 -34.77 24.56
C LEU A 10 -6.41 -33.47 25.01
N ALA A 11 -5.53 -33.53 26.02
CA ALA A 11 -4.81 -32.35 26.48
C ALA A 11 -3.70 -31.89 25.50
N LEU A 12 -3.13 -32.83 24.72
CA LEU A 12 -2.10 -32.50 23.73
C LEU A 12 -2.69 -31.89 22.45
N ALA A 13 -3.93 -32.22 22.10
CA ALA A 13 -4.63 -31.67 20.93
C ALA A 13 -5.10 -30.21 21.12
N LEU A 14 -5.14 -29.69 22.35
CA LEU A 14 -5.51 -28.30 22.64
C LEU A 14 -4.32 -27.33 22.63
N LEU A 15 -3.08 -27.83 22.48
CA LEU A 15 -1.87 -27.00 22.42
C LEU A 15 -1.39 -26.73 20.98
N THR A 16 -2.01 -27.35 19.99
CA THR A 16 -1.73 -27.08 18.57
C THR A 16 -2.84 -26.18 18.01
N GLY A 17 -2.56 -24.87 17.92
CA GLY A 17 -3.33 -24.04 17.00
C GLY A 17 -3.79 -22.67 17.49
N CYS A 18 -3.26 -22.12 18.58
CA CYS A 18 -3.25 -20.66 18.71
C CYS A 18 -2.17 -20.12 17.76
N ASN A 19 -2.45 -20.13 16.45
CA ASN A 19 -1.75 -19.23 15.55
C ASN A 19 -2.15 -17.83 16.01
N GLU A 20 -1.22 -17.14 16.66
CA GLU A 20 -1.37 -15.75 17.02
C GLU A 20 -1.48 -14.97 15.70
N VAL A 21 -2.71 -14.75 15.23
CA VAL A 21 -3.01 -13.93 14.05
C VAL A 21 -2.66 -12.50 14.43
N ARG A 22 -1.41 -12.11 14.22
CA ARG A 22 -0.95 -10.74 14.43
C ARG A 22 -1.54 -9.87 13.33
N GLN A 23 -2.54 -9.08 13.69
CA GLN A 23 -3.15 -8.13 12.78
C GLN A 23 -2.24 -6.90 12.66
N VAL A 24 -1.58 -6.76 11.52
CA VAL A 24 -0.86 -5.53 11.17
C VAL A 24 -1.89 -4.52 10.66
N ARG A 25 -1.78 -3.27 11.09
CA ARG A 25 -2.66 -2.18 10.64
C ARG A 25 -1.89 -1.19 9.79
N LEU A 26 -2.51 -0.64 8.75
CA LEU A 26 -1.92 0.48 8.02
C LEU A 26 -2.33 1.81 8.62
N THR A 27 -1.46 2.81 8.53
CA THR A 27 -1.78 4.19 8.86
C THR A 27 -1.06 5.15 7.93
N PHE A 28 -1.69 6.27 7.58
CA PHE A 28 -1.05 7.39 6.88
C PHE A 28 -0.61 8.50 7.85
N GLY A 29 -0.52 8.17 9.14
CA GLY A 29 -0.36 9.14 10.23
C GLY A 29 -1.69 9.68 10.74
N ALA A 30 -1.65 10.41 11.86
CA ALA A 30 -2.86 10.89 12.53
C ALA A 30 -3.56 12.00 11.74
N GLU A 31 -2.77 12.82 11.04
CA GLU A 31 -3.20 14.00 10.29
C GLU A 31 -3.03 13.80 8.77
N GLY A 32 -2.73 12.58 8.32
CA GLY A 32 -2.54 12.26 6.90
C GLY A 32 -1.19 12.75 6.36
N GLU A 33 -0.17 12.79 7.21
CA GLU A 33 1.21 13.15 6.89
C GLU A 33 1.79 12.29 5.76
N GLY A 34 1.31 11.05 5.64
CA GLY A 34 1.71 10.11 4.60
C GLY A 34 1.02 10.28 3.25
N LEU A 35 0.06 11.19 3.14
CA LEU A 35 -0.82 11.32 1.96
C LEU A 35 -0.24 12.16 0.82
N ASP A 36 0.99 12.66 0.94
CA ASP A 36 1.54 13.59 -0.04
C ASP A 36 1.61 12.99 -1.47
N GLY A 37 1.78 11.68 -1.60
CA GLY A 37 1.75 11.00 -2.91
C GLY A 37 0.36 10.91 -3.55
N PHE A 38 -0.72 11.15 -2.80
CA PHE A 38 -2.09 11.31 -3.32
C PHE A 38 -2.42 12.78 -3.65
N LEU A 39 -1.53 13.69 -3.26
CA LEU A 39 -1.64 15.13 -3.46
C LEU A 39 -0.57 15.65 -4.43
N CYS A 40 0.04 14.75 -5.20
CA CYS A 40 0.98 15.12 -6.24
C CYS A 40 0.28 15.94 -7.32
N ARG A 41 1.02 16.88 -7.89
CA ARG A 41 0.66 17.69 -9.03
C ARG A 41 1.48 17.29 -10.24
N GLU A 42 0.91 17.54 -11.40
CA GLU A 42 1.59 17.56 -12.70
C GLU A 42 2.43 18.84 -12.85
N ASP A 43 3.20 18.91 -13.94
CA ASP A 43 4.00 20.08 -14.29
C ASP A 43 3.16 21.34 -14.56
N ASP A 44 1.91 21.17 -15.00
CA ASP A 44 0.96 22.26 -15.21
C ASP A 44 0.28 22.74 -13.91
N GLY A 45 0.58 22.08 -12.79
CA GLY A 45 0.05 22.39 -11.47
C GLY A 45 -1.28 21.72 -11.15
N ALA A 46 -1.94 20.98 -12.05
CA ALA A 46 -3.14 20.22 -11.72
C ALA A 46 -2.79 19.01 -10.83
N TYR A 47 -3.72 18.57 -9.97
CA TYR A 47 -3.53 17.32 -9.23
C TYR A 47 -3.52 16.12 -10.18
N VAL A 48 -2.66 15.13 -9.90
CA VAL A 48 -2.63 13.87 -10.67
C VAL A 48 -4.01 13.19 -10.63
N LEU A 49 -4.68 13.23 -9.46
CA LEU A 49 -6.01 12.68 -9.25
C LEU A 49 -7.09 13.32 -10.15
N SER A 50 -6.93 14.59 -10.52
CA SER A 50 -7.90 15.33 -11.33
C SER A 50 -8.01 14.83 -12.78
N ARG A 51 -7.05 14.04 -13.27
CA ARG A 51 -7.10 13.41 -14.61
C ARG A 51 -8.35 12.55 -14.83
N ALA A 52 -8.94 12.07 -13.74
CA ALA A 52 -9.97 11.05 -13.74
C ALA A 52 -11.32 11.53 -13.23
N VAL A 53 -11.46 12.85 -13.00
CA VAL A 53 -12.72 13.43 -12.55
C VAL A 53 -13.79 13.24 -13.63
N PRO A 54 -14.95 12.64 -13.31
CA PRO A 54 -16.02 12.43 -14.28
C PRO A 54 -16.51 13.75 -14.90
N ALA A 55 -16.99 13.68 -16.14
CA ALA A 55 -17.67 14.80 -16.77
C ALA A 55 -18.93 15.17 -15.95
N GLY A 56 -18.93 16.37 -15.37
CA GLY A 56 -19.98 16.83 -14.44
C GLY A 56 -19.58 16.83 -12.96
N GLY A 57 -18.34 16.47 -12.65
CA GLY A 57 -17.79 16.44 -11.29
C GLY A 57 -18.21 15.19 -10.51
N GLY A 58 -17.67 15.07 -9.29
CA GLY A 58 -17.98 13.97 -8.37
C GLY A 58 -16.79 13.04 -8.13
N ALA A 59 -17.02 12.01 -7.32
CA ALA A 59 -15.95 11.10 -6.89
C ALA A 59 -15.27 10.41 -8.08
N VAL A 60 -13.94 10.35 -8.02
CA VAL A 60 -13.10 9.62 -8.96
C VAL A 60 -13.27 8.12 -8.71
N PRO A 61 -13.69 7.32 -9.71
CA PRO A 61 -13.81 5.88 -9.57
C PRO A 61 -12.42 5.25 -9.55
N ALA A 62 -11.88 5.07 -8.34
CA ALA A 62 -10.55 4.51 -8.12
C ALA A 62 -10.61 3.20 -7.33
N SER A 63 -9.54 2.43 -7.44
CA SER A 63 -9.23 1.27 -6.62
C SER A 63 -7.89 1.48 -5.92
N LEU A 64 -7.77 0.92 -4.74
CA LEU A 64 -6.54 0.89 -3.98
C LEU A 64 -5.97 -0.51 -3.99
N VAL A 65 -4.73 -0.60 -4.45
CA VAL A 65 -3.96 -1.83 -4.53
C VAL A 65 -2.90 -1.78 -3.45
N ILE A 66 -2.98 -2.74 -2.53
CA ILE A 66 -2.01 -2.91 -1.45
C ILE A 66 -1.11 -4.08 -1.82
N ASP A 67 0.15 -3.77 -2.04
CA ASP A 67 1.21 -4.69 -2.40
C ASP A 67 2.16 -4.93 -1.23
N PHE A 68 2.64 -6.17 -1.13
CA PHE A 68 3.76 -6.56 -0.30
C PHE A 68 4.92 -6.85 -1.24
N VAL A 69 6.02 -6.12 -1.06
CA VAL A 69 7.18 -6.20 -1.95
C VAL A 69 8.33 -6.80 -1.16
N ARG A 70 8.80 -7.98 -1.58
CA ARG A 70 10.02 -8.59 -1.04
C ARG A 70 11.21 -7.69 -1.36
N LEU A 71 12.17 -7.63 -0.45
CA LEU A 71 13.39 -6.83 -0.63
C LEU A 71 14.66 -7.68 -0.76
N GLY A 72 14.66 -8.92 -0.26
CA GLY A 72 15.88 -9.73 -0.21
C GLY A 72 16.97 -9.17 0.73
N GLY A 73 16.60 -8.26 1.65
CA GLY A 73 17.50 -7.64 2.63
C GLY A 73 16.92 -6.35 3.21
N LEU A 74 17.76 -5.54 3.85
CA LEU A 74 17.35 -4.32 4.55
C LEU A 74 17.96 -3.05 3.92
N PRO A 75 17.29 -2.42 2.94
CA PRO A 75 17.69 -1.12 2.42
C PRO A 75 17.31 0.04 3.36
N GLY A 76 17.74 1.25 3.00
CA GLY A 76 17.22 2.48 3.59
C GLY A 76 15.79 2.80 3.16
N CYS A 77 15.15 3.76 3.83
CA CYS A 77 13.73 4.06 3.62
C CYS A 77 13.43 5.12 2.54
N ARG A 78 14.44 5.91 2.13
CA ARG A 78 14.23 6.95 1.11
C ARG A 78 14.00 6.31 -0.26
N SER A 79 13.14 6.92 -1.08
CA SER A 79 12.79 6.36 -2.40
C SER A 79 14.03 6.06 -3.26
N GLY A 80 15.02 6.97 -3.27
CA GLY A 80 16.27 6.75 -4.01
C GLY A 80 17.12 5.59 -3.50
N GLN A 81 17.06 5.28 -2.20
CA GLN A 81 17.76 4.12 -1.62
C GLN A 81 17.08 2.81 -1.98
N LEU A 82 15.74 2.78 -1.96
CA LEU A 82 14.95 1.62 -2.38
C LEU A 82 15.15 1.32 -3.86
N VAL A 83 15.08 2.35 -4.70
CA VAL A 83 15.37 2.27 -6.14
C VAL A 83 16.76 1.69 -6.40
N SER A 84 17.79 2.24 -5.76
CA SER A 84 19.16 1.73 -5.93
C SER A 84 19.31 0.30 -5.43
N TRP A 85 18.60 -0.08 -4.37
CA TRP A 85 18.65 -1.44 -3.83
C TRP A 85 18.03 -2.46 -4.80
N CYS A 86 16.85 -2.14 -5.31
CA CYS A 86 16.09 -3.01 -6.24
C CYS A 86 16.68 -3.06 -7.65
N ALA A 87 17.68 -2.23 -7.97
CA ALA A 87 18.47 -2.39 -9.18
C ALA A 87 19.41 -3.62 -9.11
N ASP A 88 19.84 -4.00 -7.90
CA ASP A 88 20.79 -5.10 -7.67
C ASP A 88 20.17 -6.30 -6.92
N HIS A 89 18.92 -6.18 -6.48
CA HIS A 89 18.19 -7.20 -5.72
C HIS A 89 16.81 -7.46 -6.36
N ASP A 90 16.36 -8.70 -6.27
CA ASP A 90 15.05 -9.12 -6.81
C ASP A 90 13.93 -8.61 -5.90
N CYS A 91 13.53 -7.35 -6.11
CA CYS A 91 12.38 -6.76 -5.45
C CYS A 91 11.12 -7.15 -6.21
N ALA A 92 10.34 -8.07 -5.64
CA ALA A 92 9.15 -8.62 -6.29
C ALA A 92 7.91 -8.42 -5.44
N VAL A 93 6.82 -8.01 -6.09
CA VAL A 93 5.48 -8.07 -5.49
C VAL A 93 5.14 -9.53 -5.21
N MET A 94 4.54 -9.78 -4.05
CA MET A 94 4.00 -11.07 -3.65
C MET A 94 2.51 -11.13 -4.04
N PRO A 95 2.15 -11.67 -5.20
CA PRO A 95 0.78 -11.62 -5.69
C PRO A 95 -0.22 -12.32 -4.78
N GLU A 96 0.20 -13.37 -4.08
CA GLU A 96 -0.61 -14.11 -3.13
C GLU A 96 -1.08 -13.28 -1.92
N HIS A 97 -0.44 -12.13 -1.67
CA HIS A 97 -0.79 -11.21 -0.59
C HIS A 97 -1.36 -9.87 -1.11
N ARG A 98 -1.43 -9.66 -2.42
CA ARG A 98 -2.00 -8.43 -2.98
C ARG A 98 -3.47 -8.31 -2.60
N VAL A 99 -3.85 -7.12 -2.13
CA VAL A 99 -5.25 -6.79 -1.83
C VAL A 99 -5.69 -5.65 -2.76
N CYS A 100 -6.89 -5.78 -3.35
CA CYS A 100 -7.53 -4.69 -4.08
C CYS A 100 -8.83 -4.29 -3.38
N ILE A 101 -9.04 -2.98 -3.22
CA ILE A 101 -10.23 -2.42 -2.56
C ILE A 101 -10.80 -1.34 -3.48
N PRO A 102 -12.06 -1.47 -3.94
CA PRO A 102 -12.74 -0.34 -4.59
C PRO A 102 -12.84 0.82 -3.61
N THR A 103 -12.28 1.98 -3.95
CA THR A 103 -12.23 3.13 -3.06
C THR A 103 -12.34 4.40 -3.88
N PRO A 104 -13.58 4.91 -4.08
CA PRO A 104 -13.79 6.18 -4.75
C PRO A 104 -13.03 7.28 -4.01
N LEU A 105 -12.27 8.09 -4.76
CA LEU A 105 -11.52 9.21 -4.22
C LEU A 105 -12.27 10.52 -4.45
N PRO A 106 -12.10 11.53 -3.59
CA PRO A 106 -12.80 12.81 -3.74
C PRO A 106 -12.29 13.55 -4.98
N ASP A 107 -13.15 14.37 -5.57
CA ASP A 107 -12.71 15.42 -6.49
C ASP A 107 -12.02 16.52 -5.67
N ILE A 108 -10.75 16.74 -5.95
CA ILE A 108 -9.90 17.73 -5.26
C ILE A 108 -9.43 18.85 -6.19
N THR A 109 -9.97 18.93 -7.40
CA THR A 109 -9.45 19.77 -8.50
C THR A 109 -9.28 21.23 -8.09
N ASP A 110 -10.28 21.78 -7.41
CA ASP A 110 -10.32 23.18 -7.01
C ASP A 110 -9.99 23.42 -5.54
N LEU A 111 -9.55 22.38 -4.81
CA LEU A 111 -9.28 22.47 -3.38
C LEU A 111 -7.86 22.99 -3.10
N PRO A 112 -7.69 23.88 -2.10
CA PRO A 112 -6.39 24.12 -1.50
C PRO A 112 -5.78 22.83 -0.93
N ARG A 113 -4.45 22.72 -0.93
CA ARG A 113 -3.75 21.47 -0.55
C ARG A 113 -4.15 20.92 0.82
N ALA A 114 -4.34 21.78 1.82
CA ALA A 114 -4.75 21.35 3.15
C ALA A 114 -6.15 20.72 3.13
N GLU A 115 -7.10 21.32 2.41
CA GLU A 115 -8.46 20.80 2.27
C GLU A 115 -8.49 19.52 1.42
N ALA A 116 -7.68 19.48 0.35
CA ALA A 116 -7.48 18.26 -0.45
C ALA A 116 -6.94 17.10 0.39
N ARG A 117 -5.96 17.37 1.28
CA ARG A 117 -5.42 16.37 2.21
C ARG A 117 -6.52 15.82 3.11
N GLU A 118 -7.32 16.69 3.71
CA GLU A 118 -8.41 16.26 4.59
C GLU A 118 -9.47 15.44 3.85
N ALA A 119 -9.83 15.86 2.63
CA ALA A 119 -10.77 15.12 1.80
C ALA A 119 -10.25 13.70 1.48
N VAL A 120 -8.99 13.58 1.05
CA VAL A 120 -8.36 12.28 0.78
C VAL A 120 -8.24 11.45 2.05
N ARG A 121 -7.85 12.07 3.18
CA ARG A 121 -7.75 11.40 4.49
C ARG A 121 -9.08 10.81 4.92
N GLU A 122 -10.18 11.54 4.74
CA GLU A 122 -11.52 11.05 5.02
C GLU A 122 -11.86 9.82 4.15
N ALA A 123 -11.61 9.90 2.84
CA ALA A 123 -11.86 8.79 1.92
C ALA A 123 -11.03 7.54 2.25
N LEU A 124 -9.82 7.72 2.78
CA LEU A 124 -8.91 6.63 3.13
C LEU A 124 -9.00 6.20 4.61
N ARG A 125 -9.87 6.83 5.42
CA ARG A 125 -9.96 6.56 6.86
C ARG A 125 -10.28 5.10 7.17
N SER A 126 -11.10 4.44 6.35
CA SER A 126 -11.45 3.03 6.55
C SER A 126 -10.28 2.06 6.35
N LEU A 127 -9.20 2.52 5.70
CA LEU A 127 -7.97 1.74 5.52
C LEU A 127 -7.00 1.94 6.68
N SER A 128 -7.05 3.12 7.32
CA SER A 128 -6.36 3.34 8.57
C SER A 128 -6.91 2.37 9.62
N GLY A 129 -6.10 1.42 10.06
CA GLY A 129 -6.51 0.36 10.97
C GLY A 129 -7.03 -0.92 10.29
N ALA A 130 -7.04 -1.01 8.95
CA ALA A 130 -7.40 -2.24 8.26
C ALA A 130 -6.38 -3.34 8.57
N ALA A 131 -6.88 -4.49 9.00
CA ALA A 131 -6.03 -5.65 9.28
C ALA A 131 -5.48 -6.21 7.97
N ILE A 132 -4.17 -6.20 7.87
CA ILE A 132 -3.40 -6.76 6.79
C ILE A 132 -2.81 -8.08 7.26
N SER A 133 -2.91 -9.10 6.39
CA SER A 133 -2.72 -10.52 6.71
C SER A 133 -1.54 -10.79 7.65
N SER A 134 -1.77 -11.66 8.64
CA SER A 134 -0.73 -12.17 9.55
C SER A 134 0.19 -13.21 8.90
N GLU A 135 -0.09 -13.62 7.66
CA GLU A 135 0.72 -14.57 6.89
C GLU A 135 1.82 -13.87 6.07
N ALA A 136 2.28 -12.71 6.55
CA ALA A 136 3.41 -12.04 5.94
C ALA A 136 4.68 -12.90 6.06
N PRO A 137 5.55 -12.89 5.04
CA PRO A 137 6.77 -13.68 5.04
C PRO A 137 7.73 -13.23 6.16
N ASP A 138 8.57 -14.15 6.61
CA ASP A 138 9.61 -13.88 7.62
C ASP A 138 10.84 -13.22 6.99
N GLU A 139 10.63 -12.08 6.33
CA GLU A 139 11.65 -11.28 5.68
C GLU A 139 11.33 -9.78 5.78
N PHE A 140 12.29 -8.94 5.40
CA PHE A 140 12.04 -7.51 5.25
C PHE A 140 11.29 -7.25 3.95
N ILE A 141 10.21 -6.50 4.06
CA ILE A 141 9.35 -6.12 2.96
C ILE A 141 9.05 -4.62 2.97
N ILE A 142 8.49 -4.14 1.88
CA ILE A 142 7.75 -2.88 1.83
C ILE A 142 6.26 -3.19 1.70
N VAL A 143 5.43 -2.45 2.44
CA VAL A 143 4.00 -2.39 2.13
C VAL A 143 3.77 -1.14 1.31
N ARG A 144 3.13 -1.29 0.15
CA ARG A 144 2.83 -0.21 -0.78
C ARG A 144 1.34 -0.13 -1.02
N THR A 145 0.79 1.08 -0.95
CA THR A 145 -0.59 1.37 -1.36
C THR A 145 -0.56 2.25 -2.60
N THR A 146 -1.21 1.80 -3.67
CA THR A 146 -1.31 2.51 -4.94
C THR A 146 -2.77 2.78 -5.28
N ALA A 147 -3.12 4.02 -5.61
CA ALA A 147 -4.39 4.36 -6.20
C ALA A 147 -4.33 4.29 -7.73
N THR A 148 -5.26 3.55 -8.33
CA THR A 148 -5.38 3.35 -9.77
C THR A 148 -6.82 3.52 -10.24
N LEU A 149 -7.00 3.88 -11.51
CA LEU A 149 -8.30 3.92 -12.19
C LEU A 149 -8.74 2.56 -12.74
N GLN A 150 -7.86 1.55 -12.68
CA GLN A 150 -8.24 0.17 -12.97
C GLN A 150 -9.16 -0.35 -11.86
N SER A 151 -10.26 -1.02 -12.23
CA SER A 151 -11.13 -1.64 -11.24
C SER A 151 -10.48 -2.90 -10.64
N CYS A 152 -10.93 -3.33 -9.47
CA CYS A 152 -10.47 -4.61 -8.90
C CYS A 152 -10.83 -5.80 -9.81
N ASP A 153 -12.00 -5.78 -10.45
CA ASP A 153 -12.40 -6.82 -11.41
C ASP A 153 -11.43 -6.89 -12.61
N GLU A 154 -10.98 -5.75 -13.14
CA GLU A 154 -9.97 -5.71 -14.21
C GLU A 154 -8.63 -6.28 -13.74
N LEU A 155 -8.22 -5.96 -12.51
CA LEU A 155 -6.95 -6.42 -11.94
C LEU A 155 -6.97 -7.92 -11.64
N GLU A 156 -8.08 -8.45 -11.12
CA GLU A 156 -8.28 -9.88 -10.86
C GLU A 156 -8.35 -10.69 -12.16
N ALA A 157 -9.07 -10.20 -13.17
CA ALA A 157 -9.27 -10.90 -14.44
C ALA A 157 -7.98 -11.07 -15.25
N GLY A 158 -7.00 -10.16 -15.09
CA GLY A 158 -5.70 -10.26 -15.76
C GLY A 158 -4.64 -11.06 -14.99
N GLY A 159 -4.94 -11.57 -13.78
CA GLY A 159 -3.97 -12.25 -12.92
C GLY A 159 -3.11 -11.27 -12.11
N VAL A 160 -1.79 -11.52 -11.99
CA VAL A 160 -0.83 -10.56 -11.41
C VAL A 160 -0.60 -9.41 -12.41
N THR A 161 -1.68 -8.73 -12.78
CA THR A 161 -1.67 -7.69 -13.80
C THR A 161 -0.84 -6.53 -13.28
N ALA A 162 0.11 -6.07 -14.09
CA ALA A 162 0.82 -4.85 -13.81
C ALA A 162 -0.17 -3.67 -13.80
N LEU A 163 0.06 -2.72 -12.91
CA LEU A 163 -0.69 -1.47 -12.92
C LEU A 163 -0.31 -0.67 -14.16
N ARG A 164 -1.31 -0.10 -14.84
CA ARG A 164 -1.13 0.76 -16.00
C ARG A 164 -0.65 2.13 -15.54
N GLU A 165 0.50 2.57 -16.03
CA GLU A 165 1.12 3.83 -15.60
C GLU A 165 0.20 5.03 -15.78
N GLU A 166 -0.58 5.07 -16.87
CA GLU A 166 -1.52 6.14 -17.16
C GLU A 166 -2.74 6.16 -16.23
N ALA A 167 -3.02 5.04 -15.55
CA ALA A 167 -4.13 4.91 -14.61
C ALA A 167 -3.72 5.23 -13.16
N LEU A 168 -2.44 5.50 -12.90
CA LEU A 168 -1.93 5.78 -11.55
C LEU A 168 -2.30 7.21 -11.11
N VAL A 169 -2.89 7.33 -9.92
CA VAL A 169 -3.35 8.61 -9.37
C VAL A 169 -2.87 8.91 -7.96
N GLY A 170 -2.20 7.97 -7.29
CA GLY A 170 -1.58 8.20 -6.00
C GLY A 170 -0.77 7.00 -5.52
N CYS A 171 0.20 7.23 -4.64
CA CYS A 171 1.01 6.16 -4.06
C CYS A 171 1.56 6.53 -2.69
N ALA A 172 1.72 5.54 -1.82
CA ALA A 172 2.48 5.63 -0.57
C ALA A 172 3.08 4.26 -0.24
N TYR A 173 4.16 4.24 0.53
CA TYR A 173 4.87 3.03 0.90
C TYR A 173 5.44 3.14 2.32
N SER A 174 5.71 1.99 2.95
CA SER A 174 6.34 1.92 4.28
C SER A 174 7.86 2.00 4.20
N CYS A 175 8.54 2.29 5.31
CA CYS A 175 9.93 1.85 5.40
C CYS A 175 10.03 0.31 5.32
N PRO A 176 11.19 -0.25 4.94
CA PRO A 176 11.46 -1.67 5.08
C PRO A 176 11.11 -2.16 6.49
N VAL A 177 10.27 -3.19 6.56
CA VAL A 177 9.70 -3.67 7.81
C VAL A 177 9.66 -5.19 7.82
N SER A 178 9.94 -5.78 8.98
CA SER A 178 9.62 -7.19 9.26
C SER A 178 8.30 -7.21 10.01
N LEU A 179 7.23 -7.69 9.36
CA LEU A 179 5.88 -7.68 9.94
C LEU A 179 5.77 -8.56 11.19
N ASN A 180 6.63 -9.57 11.32
CA ASN A 180 6.70 -10.40 12.52
C ASN A 180 7.31 -9.67 13.73
N ALA A 181 8.11 -8.63 13.49
CA ALA A 181 8.82 -7.89 14.53
C ALA A 181 8.15 -6.56 14.91
N ILE A 182 7.06 -6.17 14.23
CA ILE A 182 6.42 -4.88 14.49
C ILE A 182 5.43 -4.98 15.67
N GLU A 183 5.55 -4.05 16.60
CA GLU A 183 4.56 -3.79 17.65
C GLU A 183 3.79 -2.51 17.27
N GLY A 184 2.71 -2.64 16.48
CA GLY A 184 1.83 -1.52 16.14
C GLY A 184 1.48 -1.40 14.65
N ASP A 185 1.11 -0.17 14.25
CA ASP A 185 0.66 0.14 12.90
C ASP A 185 1.87 0.40 11.97
N VAL A 186 1.78 -0.08 10.72
CA VAL A 186 2.71 0.24 9.64
C VAL A 186 2.35 1.59 9.05
N TYR A 187 3.24 2.55 9.26
CA TYR A 187 3.14 3.86 8.63
C TYR A 187 3.43 3.79 7.14
N LEU A 188 2.56 4.37 6.33
CA LEU A 188 2.72 4.57 4.91
C LEU A 188 2.95 6.06 4.64
N GLY A 189 3.95 6.38 3.83
CA GLY A 189 4.20 7.74 3.41
C GLY A 189 4.76 7.82 1.99
N PHE A 190 5.02 9.03 1.54
CA PHE A 190 5.59 9.29 0.25
C PHE A 190 6.69 10.35 0.38
N ASP A 191 7.92 9.99 0.04
CA ASP A 191 9.09 10.86 0.17
C ASP A 191 9.15 11.84 -1.01
N THR A 192 8.68 13.07 -0.80
CA THR A 192 8.81 14.16 -1.78
C THR A 192 9.17 15.48 -1.11
N LEU A 193 9.95 16.29 -1.81
CA LEU A 193 10.26 17.68 -1.42
C LEU A 193 9.47 18.71 -2.25
N THR A 194 8.73 18.24 -3.26
CA THR A 194 8.00 19.08 -4.21
C THR A 194 6.56 18.59 -4.37
N GLU A 195 5.67 19.50 -4.74
CA GLU A 195 4.30 19.12 -5.12
C GLU A 195 4.25 18.53 -6.54
N GLN A 196 5.19 18.91 -7.41
CA GLN A 196 5.35 18.34 -8.75
C GLN A 196 6.04 16.98 -8.63
N CYS A 197 5.25 15.93 -8.36
CA CYS A 197 5.76 14.60 -8.02
C CYS A 197 5.05 13.46 -8.78
N ALA A 198 4.39 13.76 -9.90
CA ALA A 198 3.74 12.76 -10.75
C ALA A 198 4.69 11.62 -11.19
N GLN A 199 5.95 11.93 -11.50
CA GLN A 199 6.97 10.91 -11.80
C GLN A 199 7.23 10.00 -10.59
N GLY A 200 7.31 10.58 -9.39
CA GLY A 200 7.51 9.82 -8.15
C GLY A 200 6.36 8.86 -7.86
N VAL A 201 5.11 9.23 -8.19
CA VAL A 201 3.95 8.32 -8.06
C VAL A 201 4.14 7.11 -8.95
N ARG A 202 4.61 7.29 -10.20
CA ARG A 202 4.90 6.18 -11.11
C ARG A 202 6.00 5.27 -10.57
N VAL A 203 7.10 5.85 -10.09
CA VAL A 203 8.21 5.09 -9.50
C VAL A 203 7.76 4.33 -8.25
N CYS A 204 6.95 4.95 -7.40
CA CYS A 204 6.42 4.28 -6.21
C CYS A 204 5.52 3.10 -6.60
N ALA A 205 4.62 3.30 -7.57
CA ALA A 205 3.65 2.31 -8.01
C ALA A 205 4.22 1.20 -8.91
N SER A 206 5.29 1.46 -9.65
CA SER A 206 5.90 0.48 -10.52
C SER A 206 6.49 -0.66 -9.69
N GLY A 207 6.13 -1.91 -10.01
CA GLY A 207 6.74 -3.09 -9.38
C GLY A 207 8.25 -3.17 -9.61
N ASP A 208 8.74 -2.50 -10.66
CA ASP A 208 10.13 -2.17 -10.88
C ASP A 208 10.42 -0.77 -10.34
N LEU A 209 11.07 -0.66 -9.19
CA LEU A 209 11.57 0.61 -8.65
C LEU A 209 12.77 1.13 -9.47
N HIS A 210 12.71 1.13 -10.80
CA HIS A 210 13.78 1.57 -11.68
C HIS A 210 13.52 3.03 -12.11
N TRP A 211 14.37 3.97 -11.65
CA TRP A 211 14.38 5.33 -12.19
C TRP A 211 14.97 5.31 -13.60
N ARG A 212 14.22 5.83 -14.58
CA ARG A 212 14.85 6.36 -15.80
C ARG A 212 15.10 7.86 -15.58
N PRO A 213 16.35 8.33 -15.74
CA PRO A 213 16.72 9.73 -15.59
C PRO A 213 16.02 10.62 -16.63
#